data_AF-A0A958L6Z4-F1
#
_entry.id   AF-A0A958L6Z4-F1
#
_cell.length_a   1.000
_cell.length_b   1.000
_cell.length_c   1.000
_cell.angle_alpha   90.00
_cell.angle_beta   90.00
_cell.angle_gamma   90.00
#
_symmetry.space_group_name_H-M   'P 1'
#
loop_
_entity.id
_entity.type
_entity.pdbx_description
1 polymer ?
#
loop_
_entity_poly.entity_id
_entity_poly.type
_entity_poly.pdbx_seq_one_letter_code
_entity_poly.pdbx_strand_id
1 'polypeptide(L)' 'MSNSTGSFSLNDVYMKLNERVSAYNARLLLHSVKVGAGIHDEQNSPLAIEDAKNVCLELIKKGGPAFQVGKDLYTQVQ' A
#
# COMPACT_ATOMS: atom_id res chain seq x y z
N MET A 1 -26.99 -1.02 -1.86
CA MET A 1 -25.74 -0.81 -1.10
C MET A 1 -24.63 -1.41 -1.95
N SER A 2 -23.91 -0.57 -2.68
CA SER A 2 -22.83 -1.03 -3.56
C SER A 2 -21.62 -1.36 -2.68
N ASN A 3 -21.33 -2.65 -2.48
CA ASN A 3 -20.03 -3.06 -1.96
C ASN A 3 -18.99 -2.73 -3.02
N SER A 4 -18.35 -1.57 -2.89
CA SER A 4 -17.11 -1.28 -3.61
C SER A 4 -16.05 -2.21 -3.05
N THR A 5 -15.77 -3.32 -3.74
CA THR A 5 -14.59 -4.15 -3.49
C THR A 5 -13.37 -3.22 -3.58
N GLY A 6 -12.75 -2.89 -2.44
CA GLY A 6 -11.74 -1.85 -2.36
C GLY A 6 -10.47 -2.26 -3.10
N SER A 7 -10.29 -1.70 -4.29
CA SER A 7 -9.03 -1.74 -5.03
C SER A 7 -8.32 -0.40 -4.85
N PHE A 8 -7.03 -0.44 -4.54
CA PHE A 8 -6.17 0.73 -4.45
C PHE A 8 -4.97 0.57 -5.39
N SER A 9 -4.37 1.69 -5.79
CA SER A 9 -3.15 1.76 -6.58
C SER A 9 -1.91 1.96 -5.69
N LEU A 10 -0.71 1.77 -6.26
CA LEU A 10 0.53 2.10 -5.56
C LEU A 10 0.66 3.60 -5.25
N ASN A 11 -0.01 4.46 -6.02
CA ASN A 11 -0.09 5.88 -5.75
C ASN A 11 -0.93 6.16 -4.49
N ASP A 12 -2.02 5.44 -4.27
CA ASP A 12 -2.82 5.58 -3.05
C ASP A 12 -2.00 5.21 -1.80
N VAL A 13 -1.21 4.15 -1.90
CA VAL A 13 -0.25 3.75 -0.85
C VAL A 13 0.77 4.86 -0.60
N TYR A 14 1.34 5.43 -1.67
CA TYR A 14 2.28 6.55 -1.58
C TYR A 14 1.66 7.75 -0.86
N MET A 15 0.46 8.15 -1.27
CA MET A 15 -0.23 9.29 -0.67
C MET A 15 -0.47 9.07 0.82
N LYS A 16 -0.91 7.87 1.22
CA LYS A 16 -1.11 7.50 2.63
C LYS A 16 0.18 7.46 3.44
N LEU A 17 1.29 7.02 2.85
CA LEU A 17 2.60 7.10 3.49
C LEU A 17 3.04 8.57 3.64
N ASN A 18 2.86 9.39 2.61
CA ASN A 18 3.28 10.79 2.58
C ASN A 18 2.46 11.68 3.54
N GLU A 19 1.25 11.26 3.94
CA GLU A 19 0.49 11.87 5.03
C GLU A 19 1.19 11.70 6.40
N ARG A 20 2.05 10.69 6.56
CA ARG A 20 2.64 10.30 7.85
C ARG A 20 4.17 10.43 7.92
N VAL A 21 4.85 10.45 6.79
CA VAL A 21 6.31 10.60 6.68
C VAL A 21 6.67 11.57 5.55
N SER A 22 7.93 12.00 5.48
CA SER A 22 8.39 12.84 4.37
C SER A 22 8.23 12.13 3.02
N ALA A 23 8.06 12.92 1.96
CA ALA A 23 7.93 12.39 0.59
C ALA A 23 9.09 11.44 0.20
N TYR A 24 10.31 11.75 0.64
CA TYR A 24 11.46 10.89 0.43
C TYR A 24 11.30 9.53 1.13
N ASN A 25 10.93 9.54 2.41
CA ASN A 25 10.71 8.31 3.16
C ASN A 25 9.51 7.52 2.62
N ALA A 26 8.46 8.18 2.18
CA ALA A 26 7.31 7.54 1.55
C ALA A 26 7.72 6.80 0.26
N ARG A 27 8.56 7.41 -0.58
CA ARG A 27 9.11 6.76 -1.80
C ARG A 27 9.98 5.56 -1.46
N LEU A 28 10.87 5.68 -0.47
CA LEU A 28 11.72 4.57 -0.04
C LEU A 28 10.90 3.40 0.52
N LEU A 29 9.92 3.69 1.37
CA LEU A 29 9.03 2.68 1.93
C LEU A 29 8.21 2.00 0.84
N LEU A 30 7.59 2.77 -0.06
CA LEU A 30 6.84 2.21 -1.19
C LEU A 30 7.74 1.33 -2.06
N HIS A 31 8.95 1.77 -2.39
CA HIS A 31 9.89 0.98 -3.17
C HIS A 31 10.23 -0.35 -2.46
N SER A 32 10.56 -0.29 -1.17
CA SER A 32 10.87 -1.50 -0.39
C SER A 32 9.68 -2.47 -0.31
N VAL A 33 8.47 -1.94 -0.19
CA VAL A 33 7.22 -2.72 -0.18
C VAL A 33 6.95 -3.36 -1.54
N LYS A 34 7.11 -2.63 -2.65
CA LYS A 34 6.97 -3.18 -4.00
C LYS A 34 7.90 -4.37 -4.21
N VAL A 35 9.18 -4.22 -3.83
CA VAL A 35 10.17 -5.29 -3.93
C VAL A 35 9.78 -6.48 -3.05
N GLY A 36 9.36 -6.25 -1.81
CA GLY A 36 8.94 -7.33 -0.90
C GLY A 36 7.69 -8.08 -1.37
N ALA A 37 6.77 -7.38 -2.04
CA ALA A 37 5.53 -7.95 -2.58
C ALA A 37 5.68 -8.53 -3.99
N GLY A 38 6.84 -8.38 -4.64
CA GLY A 38 7.06 -8.84 -6.02
C GLY A 38 6.28 -8.03 -7.07
N ILE A 39 5.92 -6.78 -6.77
CA ILE A 39 5.10 -5.95 -7.66
C ILE A 39 5.96 -5.16 -8.64
N HIS A 40 5.69 -5.37 -9.92
CA HIS A 40 6.31 -4.66 -11.03
C HIS A 40 5.38 -3.64 -11.70
N ASP A 41 4.16 -3.51 -11.19
CA ASP A 41 3.09 -2.71 -11.80
C ASP A 41 3.37 -1.20 -11.85
N GLU A 42 2.65 -0.55 -12.78
CA GLU A 42 2.57 0.89 -12.91
C GLU A 42 1.92 1.53 -11.69
N GLN A 43 2.36 2.74 -11.35
CA GLN A 43 2.04 3.36 -10.06
C GLN A 43 0.55 3.73 -9.89
N ASN A 44 -0.16 4.01 -10.98
CA ASN A 44 -1.55 4.50 -10.95
C ASN A 44 -2.57 3.42 -11.29
N SER A 45 -2.14 2.23 -11.69
CA SER A 45 -3.05 1.14 -12.02
C SER A 45 -3.64 0.54 -10.74
N PRO A 46 -4.95 0.22 -10.72
CA PRO A 46 -5.54 -0.52 -9.61
C PRO A 46 -4.83 -1.87 -9.43
N LEU A 47 -4.44 -2.21 -8.21
CA LEU A 47 -3.82 -3.49 -7.92
C LEU A 47 -4.87 -4.62 -7.93
N ALA A 48 -4.44 -5.80 -8.36
CA ALA A 48 -5.19 -7.02 -8.10
C ALA A 48 -5.34 -7.25 -6.59
N ILE A 49 -6.41 -7.93 -6.18
CA ILE A 49 -6.73 -8.11 -4.75
C ILE A 49 -5.59 -8.81 -4.00
N GLU A 50 -4.95 -9.81 -4.61
CA GLU A 50 -3.83 -10.53 -4.00
C GLU A 50 -2.61 -9.62 -3.82
N ASP A 51 -2.28 -8.82 -4.83
CA ASP A 51 -1.19 -7.85 -4.78
C ASP A 51 -1.43 -6.74 -3.77
N ALA A 52 -2.66 -6.21 -3.72
CA ALA A 52 -3.07 -5.25 -2.72
C ALA A 52 -2.92 -5.82 -1.29
N LYS A 53 -3.29 -7.09 -1.06
CA LYS A 53 -3.09 -7.77 0.23
C LYS A 53 -1.60 -7.93 0.54
N ASN A 54 -0.79 -8.35 -0.42
CA ASN A 54 0.65 -8.51 -0.24
C ASN A 54 1.34 -7.19 0.12
N VAL A 55 0.98 -6.09 -0.56
CA VAL A 55 1.45 -4.74 -0.25
C VAL A 55 1.10 -4.33 1.18
N CYS A 56 -0.14 -4.56 1.61
CA CYS A 56 -0.56 -4.28 2.98
C CYS A 56 0.25 -5.08 4.01
N LEU A 57 0.48 -6.37 3.75
CA LEU A 57 1.26 -7.22 4.64
C LEU A 57 2.72 -6.77 4.72
N GLU A 58 3.33 -6.39 3.59
CA GLU A 58 4.69 -5.85 3.57
C GLU A 58 4.78 -4.52 4.34
N LEU A 59 3.80 -3.62 4.21
CA LEU A 59 3.71 -2.41 5.03
C LEU A 59 3.64 -2.71 6.54
N ILE A 60 2.81 -3.70 6.92
CA ILE A 60 2.66 -4.16 8.30
C ILE A 60 3.98 -4.68 8.86
N LYS A 61 4.73 -5.47 8.09
CA LYS A 61 6.05 -5.99 8.49
C LYS A 61 7.09 -4.90 8.74
N LYS A 62 6.98 -3.72 8.09
CA LYS A 62 7.92 -2.60 8.27
C LYS A 62 7.76 -1.88 9.61
N GLY A 63 6.61 -2.00 10.28
CA GLY A 63 6.37 -1.31 11.55
C GLY A 63 6.17 0.21 11.41
N GLY A 64 6.20 0.91 12.54
CA GLY A 64 6.16 2.38 12.58
C GLY A 64 4.96 3.00 11.84
N PRO A 65 5.14 4.12 11.13
CA PRO A 65 4.08 4.74 10.34
C PRO A 65 3.52 3.84 9.21
N ALA A 66 4.36 2.97 8.63
CA ALA A 66 3.97 2.06 7.56
C ALA A 66 2.98 0.99 8.05
N PHE A 67 3.13 0.51 9.29
CA PHE A 67 2.20 -0.43 9.90
C PHE A 67 0.77 0.08 9.94
N GLN A 68 0.59 1.35 10.32
CA GLN A 68 -0.75 1.93 10.36
C GLN A 68 -1.35 2.07 8.97
N VAL A 69 -0.56 2.50 7.98
CA VAL A 69 -1.02 2.54 6.58
C VAL A 69 -1.41 1.16 6.08
N GLY A 70 -0.58 0.14 6.34
CA GLY A 70 -0.87 -1.24 5.93
C GLY A 70 -2.16 -1.78 6.56
N LYS A 71 -2.39 -1.52 7.85
CA LYS A 71 -3.64 -1.91 8.52
C LYS A 71 -4.86 -1.18 7.97
N ASP A 72 -4.77 0.13 7.79
CA ASP A 72 -5.87 0.96 7.31
C ASP A 72 -6.29 0.59 5.88
N LEU A 73 -5.33 0.18 5.05
CA LEU A 73 -5.61 -0.29 3.68
C LEU A 73 -6.13 -1.73 3.68
N TYR A 74 -5.60 -2.62 4.53
CA TYR A 74 -6.00 -4.03 4.55
C TYR A 74 -7.49 -4.22 4.85
N THR A 75 -8.09 -3.36 5.70
CA THR A 75 -9.54 -3.40 6.00
C THR A 75 -10.41 -3.05 4.81
N GLN A 76 -9.87 -2.36 3.80
CA GLN A 76 -10.60 -1.96 2.59
C GLN A 76 -10.58 -3.06 1.52
N VAL A 77 -9.65 -4.00 1.60
CA VAL A 77 -9.45 -5.10 0.63
C VAL A 77 -10.14 -6.41 1.10
N GLN A 78 -10.96 -6.35 2.16
CA GLN A 78 -11.72 -7.49 2.69
C GLN A 78 -13.04 -7.72 1.98
#